data_AF-A0A7D9D334-F1
#
_entry.id   AF-A0A7D9D334-F1
#
_cell.length_a   1.000
_cell.length_b   1.000
_cell.length_c   1.000
_cell.angle_alpha   90.00
_cell.angle_beta   90.00
_cell.angle_gamma   90.00
#
_symmetry.space_group_name_H-M   'P 1'
#
loop_
_entity.id
_entity.type
_entity.pdbx_description
1 polymer ?
#
loop_
_entity_poly.entity_id
_entity_poly.type
_entity_poly.pdbx_seq_one_letter_code
_entity_poly.pdbx_strand_id
1 'polypeptide(L)'
;SSLVTEDMKYPIDSEYPGYCLIINQKSFYKEWSESKKHLVPDAPLEEREGTEKDVQSLKYTFSVCGLEIAERHNLTDEQMLEAIHKAVDEAKSYSTLFVCILSHGIEGEVYGCNCISVKIDIIKNIMC
;
A
#
# COMPACT_ATOMS: atom_id res chain seq x y z
N SER A 1 26.04 19.20 -20.57
CA SER A 1 25.32 17.91 -20.51
C SER A 1 24.21 18.07 -19.50
N SER A 2 22.92 18.00 -19.80
CA SER A 2 22.15 17.87 -21.04
C SER A 2 20.74 18.34 -20.66
N LEU A 3 20.14 19.16 -21.52
CA LEU A 3 18.82 19.74 -21.39
C LEU A 3 17.76 18.64 -21.17
N VAL A 4 17.25 18.53 -19.95
CA VAL A 4 15.91 17.97 -19.72
C VAL A 4 14.96 19.13 -20.00
N THR A 5 14.25 19.07 -21.12
CA THR A 5 13.21 20.04 -21.46
C THR A 5 12.19 20.09 -20.32
N GLU A 6 11.85 21.29 -19.84
CA GLU A 6 10.94 21.50 -18.70
C GLU A 6 9.55 20.85 -18.87
N ASP A 7 9.18 20.48 -20.10
CA ASP A 7 7.88 19.89 -20.47
C ASP A 7 7.70 18.38 -20.13
N MET A 8 8.64 17.72 -19.46
CA MET A 8 8.51 16.30 -19.05
C MET A 8 8.53 16.06 -17.53
N LYS A 9 8.32 17.10 -16.72
CA LYS A 9 8.25 16.95 -15.26
C LYS A 9 6.80 16.89 -14.80
N TYR A 10 6.49 15.93 -13.92
CA TYR A 10 5.23 15.95 -13.19
C TYR A 10 5.19 17.22 -12.32
N PRO A 11 4.14 18.05 -12.42
CA PRO A 11 4.01 19.24 -11.59
C PRO A 11 3.83 18.83 -10.12
N ILE A 12 4.56 19.48 -9.22
CA ILE A 12 4.47 19.26 -7.78
C ILE A 12 4.10 20.59 -7.13
N ASP A 13 2.94 20.63 -6.49
CA ASP A 13 2.52 21.66 -5.55
C ASP A 13 3.34 21.52 -4.26
N SER A 14 4.07 22.57 -3.89
CA SER A 14 4.87 22.59 -2.66
C SER A 14 4.03 22.66 -1.38
N GLU A 15 2.78 23.12 -1.46
CA GLU A 15 1.86 23.15 -0.31
C GLU A 15 1.25 21.77 -0.05
N TYR A 16 0.92 21.02 -1.10
CA TYR A 16 0.37 19.66 -1.05
C TYR A 16 1.18 18.69 -1.92
N PRO A 17 2.43 18.37 -1.54
CA PRO A 17 3.37 17.63 -2.39
C PRO A 17 2.95 16.18 -2.61
N GLY A 18 2.30 15.56 -1.64
CA GLY A 18 1.82 14.20 -1.80
C GLY A 18 1.19 13.60 -0.57
N TYR A 19 0.51 12.48 -0.79
CA TYR A 19 -0.06 11.63 0.23
C TYR A 19 0.57 10.23 0.15
N CYS A 20 0.89 9.63 1.30
CA CYS A 20 1.46 8.30 1.38
C CYS A 20 0.63 7.42 2.32
N LEU A 21 0.01 6.39 1.75
CA LEU A 21 -0.61 5.31 2.52
C LEU A 21 0.41 4.19 2.75
N ILE A 22 0.65 3.84 4.01
CA ILE A 22 1.46 2.69 4.42
C ILE A 22 0.53 1.64 5.05
N ILE A 23 0.40 0.48 4.41
CA ILE A 23 -0.33 -0.68 4.92
C ILE A 23 0.68 -1.70 5.42
N ASN A 24 0.71 -1.91 6.73
CA ASN A 24 1.63 -2.82 7.39
C ASN A 24 0.89 -4.08 7.90
N GLN A 25 1.09 -5.20 7.22
CA GLN A 25 0.59 -6.51 7.63
C GLN A 25 1.69 -7.23 8.44
N LYS A 26 1.44 -7.40 9.74
CA LYS A 26 2.33 -8.10 10.67
C LYS A 26 1.79 -9.47 11.05
N SER A 27 0.58 -9.52 11.57
CA SER A 27 -0.04 -10.73 12.11
C SER A 27 -1.10 -11.25 11.16
N PHE A 28 -1.13 -12.56 10.96
CA PHE A 28 -1.96 -13.23 9.97
C PHE A 28 -2.79 -14.34 10.62
N TYR A 29 -4.05 -14.47 10.19
CA TYR A 29 -4.95 -15.53 10.62
C TYR A 29 -5.70 -16.08 9.40
N LYS A 30 -6.03 -17.37 9.43
CA LYS A 30 -6.79 -18.00 8.34
C LYS A 30 -8.29 -17.75 8.56
N GLU A 31 -8.88 -16.92 7.72
CA GLU A 31 -10.33 -16.77 7.68
C GLU A 31 -10.94 -17.89 6.82
N TRP A 32 -12.02 -18.48 7.30
CA TRP A 32 -12.74 -19.50 6.55
C TRP A 32 -13.77 -18.84 5.63
N SER A 33 -13.66 -19.10 4.33
CA SER A 33 -14.63 -18.68 3.32
C SER A 33 -14.67 -19.70 2.19
N GLU A 34 -15.85 -20.25 1.92
CA GLU A 34 -16.03 -21.22 0.83
C GLU A 34 -15.74 -20.57 -0.54
N SER A 35 -16.17 -19.33 -0.74
CA SER A 35 -15.99 -18.61 -2.01
C SER A 35 -14.55 -18.16 -2.24
N LYS A 36 -13.81 -17.85 -1.16
CA LYS A 36 -12.42 -17.34 -1.23
C LYS A 36 -11.36 -18.40 -0.92
N LYS A 37 -11.73 -19.66 -0.75
CA LYS A 37 -10.79 -20.76 -0.40
C LYS A 37 -9.58 -20.87 -1.33
N HIS A 38 -9.77 -20.58 -2.62
CA HIS A 38 -8.72 -20.63 -3.63
C HIS A 38 -7.73 -19.45 -3.56
N LEU A 39 -8.01 -18.42 -2.75
CA LEU A 39 -7.17 -17.25 -2.53
C LEU A 39 -6.34 -17.35 -1.24
N VAL A 40 -6.51 -18.44 -0.50
CA VAL A 40 -5.84 -18.68 0.78
C VAL A 40 -4.60 -19.54 0.53
N PRO A 41 -3.44 -19.25 1.14
CA PRO A 41 -2.24 -20.04 0.95
C PRO A 41 -2.40 -21.45 1.56
N ASP A 42 -1.67 -22.40 0.97
CA ASP A 42 -1.64 -23.80 1.43
C ASP A 42 -1.01 -23.92 2.82
N ALA A 43 0.03 -23.14 3.08
CA ALA A 43 0.72 -23.07 4.37
C ALA A 43 0.31 -21.81 5.16
N PRO A 44 0.32 -21.87 6.51
CA PRO A 44 0.13 -20.69 7.35
C PRO A 44 1.18 -19.62 7.05
N LEU A 45 0.76 -18.34 7.07
CA LEU A 45 1.67 -17.20 6.98
C LEU A 45 2.21 -16.89 8.38
N GLU A 46 3.54 -16.82 8.50
CA GLU A 46 4.21 -16.46 9.75
C GLU A 46 4.08 -14.96 10.05
N GLU A 47 4.22 -14.57 11.33
CA GLU A 47 4.26 -13.16 11.70
C GLU A 47 5.50 -12.47 11.10
N ARG A 48 5.31 -11.26 10.56
CA ARG A 48 6.38 -10.47 9.95
C ARG A 48 7.12 -9.64 11.00
N GLU A 49 7.81 -10.31 11.92
CA GLU A 49 8.59 -9.63 12.96
C GLU A 49 9.65 -8.68 12.37
N GLY A 50 9.70 -7.46 12.92
CA GLY A 50 10.61 -6.41 12.45
C GLY A 50 10.06 -5.51 11.35
N THR A 51 8.87 -5.78 10.79
CA THR A 51 8.20 -4.91 9.80
C THR A 51 7.99 -3.48 10.29
N GLU A 52 7.95 -3.26 11.62
CA GLU A 52 7.88 -1.92 12.20
C GLU A 52 9.08 -1.05 11.82
N LYS A 53 10.27 -1.64 11.64
CA LYS A 53 11.46 -0.90 11.22
C LYS A 53 11.33 -0.37 9.79
N ASP A 54 10.72 -1.17 8.91
CA ASP A 54 10.44 -0.75 7.54
C ASP A 54 9.43 0.40 7.55
N VAL A 55 8.36 0.29 8.36
CA VAL A 55 7.38 1.37 8.52
C VAL A 55 8.04 2.66 9.00
N GLN A 56 8.85 2.62 10.06
CA GLN A 56 9.53 3.82 10.56
C GLN A 56 10.44 4.45 9.50
N SER A 57 11.14 3.61 8.73
CA SER A 57 12.03 4.07 7.66
C SER A 57 11.26 4.75 6.52
N LEU A 58 10.12 4.17 6.10
CA LEU A 58 9.25 4.75 5.08
C LEU A 58 8.62 6.06 5.56
N LYS A 59 8.09 6.08 6.79
CA LYS A 59 7.53 7.31 7.39
C LYS A 59 8.56 8.43 7.40
N TYR A 60 9.75 8.17 7.92
CA TYR A 60 10.83 9.15 7.95
C TYR A 60 11.16 9.66 6.53
N THR A 61 11.34 8.74 5.58
CA THR A 61 11.70 9.09 4.19
C THR A 61 10.65 9.98 3.54
N PHE A 62 9.38 9.59 3.58
CA PHE A 62 8.31 10.35 2.93
C PHE A 62 7.95 11.64 3.67
N SER A 63 8.05 11.68 5.01
CA SER A 63 7.88 12.91 5.78
C SER A 63 8.99 13.93 5.49
N VAL A 64 10.24 13.50 5.29
CA VAL A 64 11.34 14.39 4.85
C VAL A 64 11.05 14.98 3.46
N CYS A 65 10.35 14.24 2.60
CA CYS A 65 9.85 14.73 1.31
C CYS A 65 8.60 15.61 1.41
N GLY A 66 8.07 15.85 2.61
CA GLY A 66 6.90 16.71 2.85
C GLY A 66 5.55 16.05 2.65
N LEU A 67 5.49 14.72 2.45
CA LEU A 67 4.22 14.02 2.23
C LEU A 67 3.43 13.86 3.54
N GLU A 68 2.11 13.93 3.42
CA GLU A 68 1.21 13.51 4.48
C GLU A 68 1.17 11.98 4.55
N ILE A 69 1.29 11.42 5.76
CA ILE A 69 1.42 9.96 5.95
C ILE A 69 0.20 9.40 6.67
N ALA A 70 -0.41 8.39 6.07
CA ALA A 70 -1.43 7.55 6.69
C ALA A 70 -0.92 6.12 6.88
N GLU A 71 -0.91 5.66 8.12
CA GLU A 71 -0.49 4.31 8.48
C GLU A 71 -1.72 3.46 8.83
N ARG A 72 -1.75 2.21 8.35
CA ARG A 72 -2.78 1.21 8.65
C ARG A 72 -2.13 -0.13 8.95
N HIS A 73 -2.70 -0.91 9.86
CA HIS A 73 -2.14 -2.18 10.30
C HIS A 73 -3.11 -3.32 10.17
N ASN A 74 -2.60 -4.50 9.80
CA ASN A 74 -3.31 -5.77 9.87
C ASN A 74 -4.72 -5.69 9.24
N LEU A 75 -4.81 -5.18 8.01
CA LEU A 75 -6.07 -5.04 7.28
C LEU A 75 -6.45 -6.35 6.60
N THR A 76 -7.73 -6.70 6.58
CA THR A 76 -8.24 -7.76 5.71
C THR A 76 -8.06 -7.41 4.22
N ASP A 77 -8.26 -8.36 3.31
CA ASP A 77 -8.29 -8.11 1.86
C ASP A 77 -9.26 -6.98 1.49
N GLU A 78 -10.47 -6.99 2.06
CA GLU A 78 -11.49 -5.97 1.81
C GLU A 78 -11.13 -4.61 2.40
N GLN A 79 -10.64 -4.59 3.65
CA GLN A 79 -10.19 -3.35 4.30
C GLN A 79 -8.99 -2.74 3.59
N MET A 80 -8.09 -3.57 3.03
CA MET A 80 -6.97 -3.10 2.23
C MET A 80 -7.46 -2.35 0.99
N LEU A 81 -8.39 -2.95 0.24
CA LEU A 81 -8.97 -2.30 -0.94
C LEU A 81 -9.72 -1.00 -0.56
N GLU A 82 -10.49 -1.01 0.52
CA GLU A 82 -11.18 0.18 1.02
C GLU A 82 -10.21 1.30 1.42
N ALA A 83 -9.11 0.96 2.10
CA ALA A 83 -8.08 1.92 2.48
C ALA A 83 -7.40 2.53 1.25
N ILE A 84 -7.13 1.74 0.21
CA ILE A 84 -6.54 2.22 -1.04
C ILE A 84 -7.52 3.14 -1.77
N HIS A 85 -8.81 2.78 -1.85
CA HIS A 85 -9.84 3.65 -2.41
C HIS A 85 -9.89 5.01 -1.70
N LYS A 86 -9.90 5.01 -0.36
CA LYS A 86 -9.88 6.25 0.43
C LYS A 86 -8.63 7.07 0.17
N ALA A 87 -7.46 6.44 0.09
CA ALA A 87 -6.22 7.15 -0.23
C ALA A 87 -6.22 7.76 -1.64
N VAL A 88 -6.83 7.10 -2.63
CA VAL A 88 -7.02 7.68 -3.97
C VAL A 88 -7.94 8.91 -3.91
N ASP A 89 -9.01 8.87 -3.12
CA ASP A 89 -9.90 10.01 -2.93
C ASP A 89 -9.22 11.18 -2.20
N GLU A 90 -8.49 10.90 -1.12
CA GLU A 90 -7.73 11.89 -0.34
C GLU A 90 -6.62 12.52 -1.20
N ALA A 91 -5.94 11.72 -2.04
CA ALA A 91 -4.86 12.18 -2.91
C ALA A 91 -5.32 13.14 -4.03
N LYS A 92 -6.63 13.31 -4.28
CA LYS A 92 -7.14 14.27 -5.27
C LYS A 92 -6.75 15.73 -4.96
N SER A 93 -6.45 16.02 -3.70
CA SER A 93 -5.97 17.33 -3.24
C SER A 93 -4.43 17.43 -3.21
N TYR A 94 -3.72 16.39 -3.64
CA TYR A 94 -2.26 16.30 -3.59
C TYR A 94 -1.66 16.09 -4.98
N SER A 95 -0.38 16.43 -5.12
CA SER A 95 0.32 16.25 -6.39
C SER A 95 0.73 14.80 -6.67
N THR A 96 0.92 13.99 -5.62
CA THR A 96 1.38 12.61 -5.74
C THR A 96 0.69 11.69 -4.73
N LEU A 97 0.55 10.43 -5.10
CA LEU A 97 0.07 9.36 -4.22
C LEU A 97 1.11 8.23 -4.20
N PHE A 98 1.50 7.83 -2.99
CA PHE A 98 2.26 6.61 -2.75
C PHE A 98 1.41 5.63 -1.95
N VAL A 99 1.41 4.36 -2.35
CA VAL A 99 0.80 3.26 -1.60
C VAL A 99 1.88 2.22 -1.34
N CYS A 100 2.31 2.11 -0.08
CA CYS A 100 3.29 1.13 0.37
C CYS A 100 2.57 -0.03 1.06
N ILE A 101 2.66 -1.23 0.50
CA ILE A 101 2.06 -2.44 1.07
C ILE A 101 3.19 -3.34 1.58
N LEU A 102 3.29 -3.50 2.89
CA LEU A 102 4.21 -4.41 3.55
C LEU A 102 3.43 -5.65 3.96
N SER A 103 3.49 -6.71 3.17
CA SER A 103 2.80 -7.97 3.45
C SER A 103 3.57 -9.17 2.92
N HIS A 104 3.10 -10.36 3.28
CA HIS A 104 3.39 -11.54 2.48
C HIS A 104 2.75 -11.39 1.10
N GLY A 105 3.32 -12.07 0.12
CA GLY A 105 2.82 -12.08 -1.24
C GLY A 105 3.47 -13.17 -2.07
N ILE A 106 2.87 -13.40 -3.22
CA ILE A 106 3.44 -14.18 -4.32
C ILE A 106 3.51 -13.27 -5.55
N GLU A 107 4.05 -13.76 -6.65
CA GLU A 107 4.10 -12.98 -7.88
C GLU A 107 2.68 -12.56 -8.31
N GLY A 108 2.44 -11.24 -8.37
CA GLY A 108 1.16 -10.66 -8.78
C GLY A 108 0.12 -10.50 -7.67
N GLU A 109 0.35 -10.97 -6.44
CA GLU A 109 -0.64 -10.93 -5.36
C GLU A 109 -0.03 -10.59 -3.98
N VAL A 110 -0.81 -9.92 -3.14
CA VAL A 110 -0.45 -9.58 -1.75
C VAL A 110 -1.54 -10.07 -0.80
N TYR A 111 -1.18 -10.46 0.42
CA TYR A 111 -2.15 -11.00 1.38
C TYR A 111 -2.69 -9.92 2.33
N GLY A 112 -3.99 -9.99 2.63
CA GLY A 112 -4.56 -9.39 3.84
C GLY A 112 -4.18 -10.17 5.10
N CYS A 113 -4.42 -9.59 6.28
CA CYS A 113 -4.20 -10.26 7.56
C CYS A 113 -5.08 -11.51 7.75
N ASN A 114 -6.17 -11.63 6.99
CA ASN A 114 -7.05 -12.79 6.96
C ASN A 114 -6.55 -13.92 6.02
N CYS A 115 -5.30 -13.83 5.55
CA CYS A 115 -4.67 -14.76 4.62
C CYS A 115 -5.36 -14.89 3.26
N ILE A 116 -6.17 -13.90 2.87
CA ILE A 116 -6.82 -13.86 1.55
C ILE A 116 -5.97 -12.97 0.63
N SER A 117 -5.65 -13.49 -0.56
CA SER A 117 -4.86 -12.74 -1.53
C SER A 117 -5.67 -11.68 -2.28
N VAL A 118 -5.00 -10.58 -2.60
CA VAL A 118 -5.48 -9.48 -3.43
C VAL A 118 -4.54 -9.34 -4.63
N LYS A 119 -5.10 -9.35 -5.83
CA LYS A 119 -4.31 -9.16 -7.06
C LYS A 119 -3.81 -7.73 -7.16
N ILE A 120 -2.53 -7.58 -7.48
CA ILE A 120 -1.89 -6.28 -7.71
C ILE A 120 -2.60 -5.53 -8.85
N ASP A 121 -3.12 -6.23 -9.86
CA ASP A 121 -3.87 -5.61 -10.95
C ASP A 121 -5.19 -4.97 -10.49
N ILE A 122 -5.86 -5.54 -9.47
CA ILE A 122 -7.04 -4.90 -8.86
C ILE A 122 -6.61 -3.60 -8.18
N ILE A 123 -5.52 -3.63 -7.41
CA ILE A 123 -4.97 -2.45 -6.74
C ILE A 123 -4.60 -1.36 -7.77
N LYS A 124 -3.94 -1.72 -8.86
CA LYS A 124 -3.59 -0.78 -9.94
C LYS A 124 -4.83 -0.15 -10.59
N ASN A 125 -5.87 -0.95 -10.84
CA ASN A 125 -7.12 -0.45 -11.42
C ASN A 125 -7.90 0.49 -10.48
N ILE A 126 -7.63 0.46 -9.18
CA ILE A 126 -8.18 1.44 -8.24
C ILE A 126 -7.42 2.76 -8.34
N MET A 127 -6.12 2.71 -8.63
CA MET A 127 -5.23 3.86 -8.68
C MET A 127 -5.19 4.59 -10.04
N CYS A 128 -5.69 3.98 -11.11
CA CYS A 128 -5.62 4.47 -12.50
C CYS A 128 -7.02 4.49 -13.13
#